data_AF-A0A496VWP4-F1
#
_entry.id   AF-A0A496VWP4-F1
#
_cell.length_a   1.000
_cell.length_b   1.000
_cell.length_c   1.000
_cell.angle_alpha   90.00
_cell.angle_beta   90.00
_cell.angle_gamma   90.00
#
_symmetry.space_group_name_H-M   'P 1'
#
loop_
_entity.id
_entity.type
_entity.pdbx_description
1 polymer ?
#
loop_
_entity_poly.entity_id
_entity_poly.type
_entity_poly.pdbx_seq_one_letter_code
_entity_poly.pdbx_strand_id
1 'polypeptide(L)' 'MLSLTTQITTNDRTSQSVYDATNKTLTAKSAAGRKSVSIFDDKGRVIQKQVLGLADVFYTYDSRGRLTQVIEGECDDGN' A
#
# COMPACT_ATOMS: atom_id res chain seq x y z
N MET A 1 -19.02 -6.25 -1.82
CA MET A 1 -17.61 -5.82 -1.81
C MET A 1 -17.50 -4.59 -2.70
N LEU A 2 -17.13 -3.43 -2.15
CA LEU A 2 -16.98 -2.21 -2.93
C LEU A 2 -15.50 -2.06 -3.29
N SER A 3 -15.19 -2.19 -4.58
CA SER A 3 -13.83 -2.02 -5.09
C SER A 3 -13.77 -1.05 -6.26
N LEU A 4 -12.66 -0.32 -6.36
CA LEU A 4 -12.35 0.56 -7.48
C LEU A 4 -11.06 0.08 -8.14
N THR A 5 -11.13 -0.24 -9.42
CA THR A 5 -9.97 -0.63 -10.23
C THR A 5 -9.53 0.53 -11.10
N THR A 6 -8.24 0.83 -11.07
CA THR A 6 -7.59 1.81 -11.95
C THR A 6 -6.52 1.11 -12.77
N GLN A 7 -6.46 1.40 -14.06
CA GLN A 7 -5.46 0.86 -14.97
C GLN A 7 -4.89 1.99 -15.83
N ILE A 8 -3.57 2.06 -15.92
CA ILE A 8 -2.85 3.06 -16.71
C ILE A 8 -1.90 2.31 -17.62
N THR A 9 -2.03 2.53 -18.93
CA THR A 9 -1.14 1.99 -19.95
C THR A 9 -0.33 3.11 -20.56
N THR A 10 0.99 2.95 -20.63
CA THR A 10 1.91 3.91 -21.26
C THR A 10 2.95 3.13 -22.04
N ASN A 11 3.10 3.37 -23.35
CA ASN A 11 4.00 2.63 -24.24
C ASN A 11 3.87 1.11 -24.08
N ASP A 12 2.64 0.58 -24.18
CA ASP A 12 2.28 -0.84 -24.03
C ASP A 12 2.60 -1.47 -22.66
N ARG A 13 2.99 -0.66 -21.68
CA ARG A 13 3.26 -1.09 -20.32
C ARG A 13 2.09 -0.70 -19.41
N THR A 14 1.49 -1.70 -18.78
CA THR A 14 0.30 -1.53 -17.94
C THR A 14 0.65 -1.56 -16.46
N SER A 15 0.24 -0.54 -15.72
CA SER A 15 0.15 -0.57 -14.26
C SER A 15 -1.33 -0.63 -13.83
N GLN A 16 -1.60 -1.31 -12.73
CA GLN A 16 -2.95 -1.48 -12.20
C GLN A 16 -2.96 -1.24 -10.70
N SER A 17 -4.05 -0.68 -10.17
CA SER A 17 -4.33 -0.66 -8.76
C SER A 17 -5.79 -0.99 -8.47
N VAL A 18 -6.04 -1.67 -7.36
CA VAL A 18 -7.38 -2.03 -6.88
C VAL A 18 -7.50 -1.54 -5.45
N TYR A 19 -8.45 -0.64 -5.21
CA TYR A 19 -8.82 -0.20 -3.87
C TYR A 19 -10.06 -0.96 -3.40
N ASP A 20 -9.96 -1.65 -2.27
CA ASP A 20 -11.07 -2.28 -1.56
C ASP A 20 -11.48 -1.39 -0.38
N ALA A 21 -12.67 -0.82 -0.44
CA ALA A 21 -13.17 0.09 0.58
C ALA A 21 -13.61 -0.63 1.87
N THR A 22 -13.98 -1.91 1.78
CA THR A 22 -14.34 -2.72 2.96
C THR A 22 -13.11 -2.99 3.81
N ASN A 23 -12.01 -3.36 3.16
CA ASN A 23 -10.76 -3.68 3.83
C ASN A 23 -9.83 -2.46 4.02
N LYS A 24 -10.16 -1.33 3.39
CA LYS A 24 -9.34 -0.11 3.35
C LYS A 24 -7.93 -0.43 2.87
N THR A 25 -7.86 -1.12 1.73
CA THR A 25 -6.62 -1.65 1.19
C THR A 25 -6.48 -1.28 -0.28
N LEU A 26 -5.33 -0.74 -0.66
CA LEU A 26 -4.94 -0.51 -2.06
C LEU A 26 -3.87 -1.53 -2.43
N THR A 27 -4.18 -2.40 -3.38
CA THR A 27 -3.19 -3.28 -4.01
C THR A 27 -2.78 -2.66 -5.33
N ALA A 28 -1.48 -2.40 -5.52
CA ALA A 28 -0.93 -1.87 -6.76
C ALA A 28 0.07 -2.85 -7.38
N LYS A 29 0.05 -2.93 -8.71
CA LYS A 29 1.01 -3.65 -9.53
C LYS A 29 1.59 -2.69 -10.55
N SER A 30 2.89 -2.45 -10.46
CA SER A 30 3.63 -1.67 -11.46
C SER A 30 3.74 -2.44 -12.77
N ALA A 31 4.01 -1.72 -13.86
CA ALA A 31 4.34 -2.33 -15.16
C ALA A 31 5.56 -3.26 -15.14
N ALA A 32 6.47 -3.10 -14.17
CA ALA A 32 7.60 -4.02 -13.97
C ALA A 32 7.21 -5.29 -13.20
N GLY A 33 5.93 -5.48 -12.89
CA GLY A 33 5.42 -6.64 -12.16
C GLY A 33 5.52 -6.55 -10.64
N ARG A 34 6.20 -5.53 -10.08
CA ARG A 34 6.31 -5.32 -8.63
C ARG A 34 4.93 -5.04 -8.03
N LYS A 35 4.61 -5.74 -6.94
CA LYS A 35 3.37 -5.56 -6.17
C LYS A 35 3.65 -4.82 -4.87
N SER A 36 2.71 -3.97 -4.49
CA SER A 36 2.68 -3.32 -3.19
C SER A 36 1.26 -3.25 -2.66
N VAL A 37 1.12 -3.31 -1.34
CA VAL A 37 -0.15 -3.15 -0.62
C VAL A 37 -0.02 -1.93 0.29
N SER A 38 -1.05 -1.09 0.34
CA SER A 38 -1.17 0.01 1.30
C SER A 38 -2.47 -0.16 2.07
N ILE A 39 -2.38 -0.09 3.40
CA ILE A 39 -3.53 -0.21 4.31
C ILE A 39 -3.80 1.16 4.91
N PHE A 40 -5.07 1.54 4.94
CA PHE A 40 -5.52 2.85 5.37
C PHE A 40 -6.33 2.78 6.66
N ASP A 41 -6.21 3.82 7.47
CA ASP A 41 -7.12 4.04 8.59
C ASP A 41 -8.47 4.61 8.13
N ASP A 42 -9.37 4.83 9.10
CA ASP A 42 -10.70 5.38 8.87
C ASP A 42 -10.72 6.78 8.28
N LYS A 43 -9.60 7.51 8.39
CA LYS A 43 -9.43 8.85 7.84
C LYS A 43 -8.78 8.82 6.44
N GLY A 44 -8.53 7.64 5.88
CA GLY A 44 -7.89 7.48 4.58
C GLY A 44 -6.38 7.72 4.59
N ARG A 45 -5.72 7.62 5.74
CA ARG A 45 -4.27 7.78 5.86
C ARG A 45 -3.59 6.41 5.86
N VAL A 46 -2.46 6.29 5.16
CA VAL A 46 -1.69 5.03 5.13
C VAL A 46 -1.10 4.74 6.51
N ILE A 47 -1.40 3.57 7.06
CA ILE A 47 -0.86 3.09 8.34
C ILE A 47 0.12 1.92 8.16
N GLN A 48 0.07 1.24 7.01
CA GLN A 48 1.03 0.19 6.65
C GLN A 48 1.27 0.18 5.14
N LYS A 49 2.50 -0.06 4.74
CA LYS A 49 2.90 -0.31 3.35
C LYS A 49 3.70 -1.59 3.29
N GLN A 50 3.29 -2.49 2.42
CA GLN A 50 3.95 -3.76 2.17
C GLN A 50 4.44 -3.78 0.73
N VAL A 51 5.70 -4.15 0.52
CA VAL A 51 6.27 -4.32 -0.82
C VAL A 51 6.93 -5.67 -0.84
N LEU A 52 6.57 -6.51 -1.82
CA LEU A 52 7.11 -7.86 -1.89
C LEU A 52 8.66 -7.83 -1.94
N GLY A 53 9.29 -8.54 -1.02
CA GLY A 53 10.75 -8.63 -0.90
C GLY A 53 11.41 -7.46 -0.14
N LEU A 54 10.63 -6.62 0.53
CA LEU A 54 11.11 -5.59 1.45
C LEU A 54 10.39 -5.72 2.80
N ALA A 55 11.01 -5.18 3.84
CA ALA A 55 10.36 -4.98 5.12
C ALA A 55 9.08 -4.14 4.99
N ASP A 56 8.07 -4.47 5.80
CA ASP A 56 6.88 -3.66 5.94
C ASP A 56 7.21 -2.31 6.57
N VAL A 57 6.46 -1.26 6.23
CA VAL A 57 6.62 0.06 6.83
C VAL A 57 5.32 0.49 7.50
N PHE A 58 5.37 0.83 8.77
CA PHE A 58 4.24 1.26 9.59
C PHE A 58 4.31 2.75 9.89
N TYR A 59 3.15 3.40 9.95
CA TYR A 59 3.01 4.83 10.18
C TYR A 59 2.03 5.09 11.32
N THR A 60 2.43 5.95 12.27
CA THR A 60 1.58 6.37 13.39
C THR A 60 1.34 7.86 13.34
N TYR A 61 0.08 8.26 13.53
CA TYR A 61 -0.34 9.65 13.52
C TYR A 61 -0.98 10.05 14.84
N ASP A 62 -0.80 11.31 15.23
CA ASP A 62 -1.53 11.87 16.35
C ASP A 62 -3.00 12.19 16.00
N SER A 63 -3.74 12.66 17.01
CA SER A 63 -5.15 13.04 16.89
C SER A 63 -5.38 14.20 15.91
N ARG A 64 -4.38 15.06 15.69
CA ARG A 64 -4.42 16.21 14.78
C ARG A 64 -4.04 15.84 13.35
N GLY A 65 -3.69 14.59 13.07
CA GLY A 65 -3.34 14.17 11.72
C GLY A 65 -1.85 14.15 11.42
N ARG A 66 -0.98 14.52 12.36
CA ARG A 66 0.46 14.66 12.12
C ARG A 66 1.14 13.32 12.25
N LEU A 67 2.03 13.00 11.32
CA LEU A 67 2.88 11.80 11.40
C LEU A 67 3.81 11.95 12.61
N THR A 68 3.82 10.94 13.46
CA THR A 68 4.61 10.91 14.70
C THR A 68 5.66 9.81 14.72
N GLN A 69 5.46 8.75 13.93
CA GLN A 69 6.38 7.62 13.87
C GLN A 69 6.35 6.95 12.50
N VAL A 70 7.52 6.49 12.07
CA VAL A 70 7.71 5.55 10.97
C VAL A 70 8.56 4.41 11.51
N ILE A 71 8.08 3.17 11.36
CA ILE A 71 8.82 1.97 11.73
C ILE A 71 8.98 1.12 10.46
N GLU A 72 10.20 0.79 10.11
CA GLU A 72 10.49 -0.31 9.20
C GLU A 72 10.45 -1.60 10.04
N GLY A 73 9.61 -2.55 9.64
CA GLY A 73 9.60 -3.88 10.21
C GLY A 73 10.91 -4.60 9.91
N GLU A 74 11.11 -5.74 10.52
CA GLU A 74 12.20 -6.62 10.12
C GLU A 74 11.80 -7.26 8.78
N CYS A 75 12.71 -7.27 7.81
CA CYS A 75 12.54 -8.12 6.65
C CYS A 75 12.63 -9.55 7.17
N ASP A 76 11.56 -10.33 7.05
CA ASP A 76 11.62 -11.76 7.35
C ASP A 76 12.41 -12.41 6.22
N ASP A 77 13.73 -12.49 6.39
CA ASP A 77 14.69 -13.09 5.47
C ASP A 77 14.55 -14.62 5.49
N GLY A 78 13.32 -15.12 5.27
CA GLY A 78 12.96 -16.52 5.33
C GLY A 78 13.80 -17.39 4.39
N ASN A 79 14.84 -17.97 5.00
CA ASN A 79 15.68 -19.12 4.61
C ASN A 79 15.12 -20.08 3.55
#